data_AF-A0A1T4LPQ5-F1
#
_entry.id   AF-A0A1T4LPQ5-F1
#
_cell.length_a   1.000
_cell.length_b   1.000
_cell.length_c   1.000
_cell.angle_alpha   90.00
_cell.angle_beta   90.00
_cell.angle_gamma   90.00
#
_symmetry.space_group_name_H-M   'P 1'
#
loop_
_entity.id
_entity.type
_entity.pdbx_description
1 polymer ?
#
loop_
_entity_poly.entity_id
_entity_poly.type
_entity_poly.pdbx_seq_one_letter_code
_entity_poly.pdbx_strand_id
1 'polypeptide(L)' 'MIAKEVGMSQEAVEQFFGRLVTDDRFRRRAMVAFEDLLLEEGFQLSKKEQQAIKLEDLIRLEMVSAKLDTTLKRFSG' A
#
# COMPACT_ATOMS: atom_id res chain seq x y z
N MET A 1 -18.85 19.18 -16.53
CA MET A 1 -18.98 17.84 -15.92
C MET A 1 -17.74 17.60 -15.08
N ILE A 2 -17.89 17.50 -13.75
CA ILE A 2 -16.77 17.08 -12.90
C ILE A 2 -16.74 15.55 -13.03
N ALA A 3 -15.68 15.01 -13.63
CA ALA A 3 -15.46 13.57 -13.63
C ALA A 3 -15.45 13.11 -12.17
N LYS A 4 -16.36 12.22 -11.79
CA LYS A 4 -16.35 11.58 -10.48
C LYS A 4 -15.00 10.84 -10.41
N GLU A 5 -14.10 11.25 -9.51
CA GLU A 5 -12.88 10.47 -9.25
C GLU A 5 -13.34 9.07 -8.86
N VAL A 6 -13.09 8.10 -9.75
CA VAL A 6 -13.31 6.69 -9.46
C VAL A 6 -12.07 6.25 -8.69
N GLY A 7 -12.16 6.28 -7.37
CA GLY A 7 -11.16 5.65 -6.50
C GLY A 7 -11.17 4.13 -6.69
N MET A 8 -10.24 3.45 -6.02
CA MET A 8 -10.14 2.00 -6.10
C MET A 8 -11.41 1.31 -5.58
N SER A 9 -11.67 0.08 -6.07
CA SER A 9 -12.68 -0.76 -5.43
C SER A 9 -12.25 -1.14 -4.01
N GLN A 10 -13.21 -1.42 -3.13
CA GLN A 10 -12.93 -1.87 -1.76
C GLN A 10 -11.96 -3.08 -1.73
N GLU A 11 -12.18 -4.04 -2.63
CA GLU A 11 -11.30 -5.20 -2.77
C GLU A 11 -9.86 -4.80 -3.12
N ALA A 12 -9.69 -3.87 -4.05
CA ALA A 12 -8.36 -3.41 -4.44
C ALA A 12 -7.67 -2.64 -3.28
N VAL A 13 -8.43 -1.88 -2.49
CA VAL A 13 -7.92 -1.20 -1.29
C VAL A 13 -7.45 -2.23 -0.26
N GLU A 14 -8.23 -3.28 0.00
CA GLU A 14 -7.87 -4.36 0.92
C GLU A 14 -6.64 -5.14 0.45
N GLN A 15 -6.54 -5.44 -0.85
CA GLN A 15 -5.36 -6.08 -1.43
C GLN A 15 -4.11 -5.21 -1.25
N PHE A 16 -4.22 -3.91 -1.52
CA PHE A 16 -3.12 -2.96 -1.37
C PHE A 16 -2.62 -2.87 0.08
N PHE A 17 -3.53 -2.63 1.05
CA PHE A 17 -3.15 -2.58 2.46
C PHE A 17 -2.68 -3.94 2.99
N GLY A 18 -3.29 -5.03 2.53
CA GLY A 18 -2.85 -6.39 2.83
C GLY A 18 -1.39 -6.61 2.41
N ARG A 19 -1.00 -6.17 1.22
CA ARG A 19 0.40 -6.22 0.76
C ARG A 19 1.31 -5.33 1.58
N LEU A 20 0.93 -4.09 1.90
CA LEU A 20 1.74 -3.24 2.77
C LEU A 20 2.05 -3.90 4.13
N VAL A 21 1.10 -4.65 4.69
CA VAL A 21 1.29 -5.33 5.99
C VAL A 21 2.08 -6.63 5.85
N THR A 22 1.84 -7.43 4.82
CA THR A 22 2.32 -8.83 4.72
C THR A 22 3.50 -9.05 3.78
N ASP A 23 3.84 -8.06 2.95
CA ASP A 23 4.94 -8.11 1.99
C ASP A 23 5.99 -7.04 2.35
N ASP A 24 7.09 -7.50 2.95
CA ASP A 24 8.16 -6.63 3.44
C ASP A 24 8.87 -5.91 2.28
N ARG A 25 9.02 -6.57 1.13
CA ARG A 25 9.63 -5.97 -0.06
C ARG A 25 8.74 -4.88 -0.63
N PHE A 26 7.44 -5.15 -0.79
CA PHE A 26 6.48 -4.17 -1.27
C PHE A 26 6.43 -2.94 -0.36
N ARG A 27 6.35 -3.13 0.96
CA ARG A 27 6.34 -2.01 1.91
C ARG A 27 7.62 -1.18 1.87
N ARG A 28 8.80 -1.80 1.84
CA ARG A 28 10.08 -1.08 1.72
C ARG A 28 10.15 -0.24 0.44
N ARG A 29 9.67 -0.79 -0.69
CA ARG A 29 9.57 -0.03 -1.94
C ARG A 29 8.58 1.14 -1.81
N ALA A 30 7.44 0.92 -1.17
CA ALA A 30 6.41 1.94 -0.97
C ALA A 30 6.94 3.15 -0.18
N MET A 31 7.84 2.93 0.78
CA MET A 31 8.47 4.00 1.58
C MET A 31 9.48 4.85 0.79
N VAL A 32 10.03 4.32 -0.30
CA VAL A 32 11.07 4.99 -1.11
C VAL A 32 10.48 5.64 -2.35
N ALA A 33 9.60 4.93 -3.06
CA ALA A 33 9.08 5.32 -4.37
C ALA A 33 7.60 4.93 -4.49
N PHE A 34 6.73 5.62 -3.74
CA PHE A 34 5.32 5.26 -3.63
C PHE A 34 4.58 5.32 -4.96
N GLU A 35 4.63 6.46 -5.67
CA GLU A 35 3.89 6.64 -6.92
C GLU A 35 4.34 5.65 -8.01
N ASP A 36 5.66 5.43 -8.13
CA ASP A 36 6.22 4.48 -9.10
C ASP A 36 5.78 3.04 -8.80
N LEU A 37 5.79 2.64 -7.53
CA LEU A 37 5.33 1.32 -7.12
C LEU A 37 3.86 1.08 -7.49
N LEU A 38 2.99 2.08 -7.28
CA LEU A 38 1.57 1.96 -7.62
C LEU A 38 1.38 1.73 -9.13
N LEU A 39 2.13 2.45 -9.96
CA LEU A 39 2.09 2.31 -11.41
C LEU A 39 2.58 0.93 -11.86
N GLU A 40 3.72 0.48 -11.35
CA GLU A 40 4.31 -0.81 -11.73
C GLU A 40 3.44 -2.01 -11.30
N GLU A 41 2.83 -1.93 -10.13
CA GLU A 41 2.04 -3.01 -9.54
C GLU A 41 0.57 -2.95 -9.95
N GLY A 42 0.19 -1.97 -10.78
CA GLY A 42 -1.15 -1.83 -11.35
C GLY A 42 -2.20 -1.30 -10.37
N PHE A 43 -1.79 -0.68 -9.26
CA PHE A 43 -2.70 -0.04 -8.31
C PHE A 43 -3.12 1.35 -8.78
N GLN A 44 -4.42 1.54 -8.99
CA GLN A 44 -4.98 2.78 -9.51
C GLN A 44 -5.57 3.67 -8.40
N LEU A 45 -4.75 4.10 -7.45
CA LEU A 45 -5.20 5.10 -6.47
C LEU A 45 -5.44 6.44 -7.17
N SER A 46 -6.58 7.07 -6.88
CA SER A 46 -6.81 8.49 -7.20
C SER A 46 -5.76 9.37 -6.51
N LYS A 47 -5.53 10.58 -7.02
CA LYS A 47 -4.57 11.50 -6.39
C LYS A 47 -4.96 11.84 -4.96
N LYS A 48 -6.27 11.89 -4.65
CA LYS A 48 -6.76 12.06 -3.28
C LYS A 48 -6.41 10.89 -2.36
N GLU A 49 -6.56 9.66 -2.83
CA GLU A 49 -6.20 8.46 -2.04
C GLU A 49 -4.68 8.36 -1.84
N GLN A 50 -3.88 8.68 -2.88
CA GLN A 50 -2.42 8.74 -2.75
C GLN A 50 -2.00 9.76 -1.68
N GLN A 51 -2.60 10.96 -1.69
CA GLN A 51 -2.32 12.00 -0.71
C GLN A 51 -2.83 11.67 0.71
N ALA A 52 -3.83 10.80 0.82
CA ALA A 52 -4.35 10.36 2.11
C ALA A 52 -3.38 9.40 2.83
N ILE A 53 -2.54 8.67 2.08
CA ILE A 53 -1.54 7.75 2.63
C ILE A 53 -0.25 8.52 2.85
N LYS A 54 0.07 8.81 4.12
CA LYS A 54 1.28 9.55 4.47
C LYS A 54 2.42 8.58 4.78
N LEU A 55 3.65 9.09 4.72
CA LEU A 55 4.83 8.34 5.16
C LEU A 55 4.69 7.85 6.62
N GLU A 56 4.10 8.65 7.50
CA GLU A 56 3.81 8.26 8.88
C GLU A 56 2.92 7.02 8.98
N ASP A 57 1.96 6.86 8.06
CA ASP A 57 1.09 5.69 8.03
C ASP A 57 1.85 4.45 7.58
N LEU A 58 2.78 4.60 6.61
CA LEU A 58 3.67 3.52 6.18
C LEU A 58 4.62 3.07 7.32
N ILE A 59 5.13 4.00 8.12
CA ILE A 59 5.95 3.70 9.31
C ILE A 59 5.10 2.92 10.35
N ARG A 60 3.86 3.34 10.60
CA ARG A 60 2.95 2.60 11.50
C ARG A 60 2.69 1.18 11.00
N LEU A 61 2.50 1.01 9.68
CA LEU A 61 2.33 -0.31 9.05
C LEU A 61 3.59 -1.17 9.17
N GLU A 62 4.78 -0.58 9.10
CA GLU A 62 6.03 -1.30 9.37
C GLU A 62 6.08 -1.83 10.81
N MET A 63 5.67 -1.03 11.80
CA MET A 63 5.60 -1.48 13.19
C MET A 63 4.59 -2.63 13.38
N VAL A 64 3.46 -2.59 12.67
CA VAL A 64 2.47 -3.69 12.68
C VAL A 64 3.07 -4.93 12.04
N SER A 65 3.67 -4.79 10.86
CA SER A 65 4.30 -5.89 10.14
C SER A 65 5.42 -6.54 10.96
N ALA A 66 6.22 -5.77 11.69
CA ALA A 66 7.29 -6.29 12.54
C ALA A 66 6.78 -7.20 13.68
N LYS A 67 5.51 -7.04 14.10
CA LYS A 67 4.86 -7.86 15.13
C LYS A 67 4.02 -9.01 14.55
N LEU A 68 3.80 -9.01 13.25
CA LEU A 68 3.00 -10.03 12.58
C LEU A 68 3.76 -11.35 12.56
N ASP A 69 3.05 -12.44 12.79
CA ASP A 69 3.61 -13.79 12.63
C ASP A 69 4.21 -13.94 11.22
N THR A 70 5.45 -14.42 11.15
CA THR A 70 6.18 -14.57 9.89
C THR A 70 5.50 -15.52 8.92
N THR A 71 4.68 -16.46 9.40
CA THR A 71 3.90 -17.38 8.56
C THR A 71 2.80 -16.67 7.77
N LEU A 72 2.35 -15.49 8.22
CA LEU A 72 1.40 -14.65 7.50
C LEU A 72 2.09 -13.79 6.43
N LYS A 73 3.42 -13.67 6.48
CA LYS A 73 4.22 -12.90 5.53
C LYS A 73 4.66 -13.77 4.36
N ARG A 74 4.00 -13.60 3.21
CA ARG A 74 4.28 -14.41 2.02
C ARG A 74 5.56 -14.02 1.29
N PHE A 75 6.07 -12.81 1.53
CA PHE A 75 7.25 -12.24 0.87
C PHE A 75 8.20 -11.62 1.90
N SER A 76 8.49 -12.34 2.98
CA SER A 76 9.54 -11.96 3.93
C SER A 76 10.92 -12.20 3.29
N GLY A 77 11.71 -11.14 3.17
CA GLY A 77 13.03 -11.11 2.54
C GLY A 77 13.94 -10.06 3.16
#